data_AF-A0A7M7LW28-F1
#
_entry.id   AF-A0A7M7LW28-F1
#
_cell.length_a   1.000
_cell.length_b   1.000
_cell.length_c   1.000
_cell.angle_alpha   90.00
_cell.angle_beta   90.00
_cell.angle_gamma   90.00
#
_symmetry.space_group_name_H-M   'P 1'
#
loop_
_entity.id
_entity.type
_entity.pdbx_description
1 polymer ?
#
loop_
_entity_poly.entity_id
_entity_poly.type
_entity_poly.pdbx_seq_one_letter_code
_entity_poly.pdbx_strand_id
1 'polypeptide(L)'
;MGFLTTVDSKHPEANKLYLKFICMLIQNSGKIFVMAKSLNLTIALCLFAVTYVSMVSVSEAAPLMSINDHLLKNCLSYFAEMREEGTTVCDSEIIDQVHDHAEELNFPGYDGDLVEDFLDLANDGGLCYLEGSTINVVKGDCAAMGLVCQAFEPKVVDRCGPLRKQASAITPSPVTEAPMTQPATVNI
;
A
#
# COMPACT_ATOMS: atom_id res chain seq x y z
N MET A 1 31.33 -28.07 7.71
CA MET A 1 30.61 -27.97 9.00
C MET A 1 30.16 -26.52 9.11
N GLY A 2 28.98 -26.12 8.62
CA GLY A 2 27.63 -26.38 9.15
C GLY A 2 27.31 -25.28 10.18
N PHE A 3 26.26 -24.48 10.16
CA PHE A 3 24.95 -24.45 9.51
C PHE A 3 24.60 -22.96 9.24
N LEU A 4 24.20 -22.59 8.01
CA LEU A 4 23.46 -21.35 7.76
C LEU A 4 21.98 -21.72 7.87
N THR A 5 21.35 -21.39 9.00
CA THR A 5 19.91 -21.54 9.17
C THR A 5 19.23 -20.43 8.37
N THR A 6 18.62 -20.80 7.24
CA THR A 6 17.60 -20.00 6.56
C THR A 6 16.47 -19.69 7.55
N VAL A 7 16.32 -18.42 7.90
CA VAL A 7 15.21 -17.95 8.73
C VAL A 7 13.98 -17.85 7.85
N ASP A 8 13.05 -18.78 8.02
CA ASP A 8 11.76 -18.79 7.36
C ASP A 8 10.92 -17.59 7.84
N SER A 9 10.59 -16.69 6.91
CA SER A 9 9.93 -15.40 7.18
C SER A 9 8.43 -15.52 7.51
N LYS A 10 7.88 -16.73 7.63
CA LYS A 10 6.44 -16.94 7.76
C LYS A 10 5.91 -16.86 9.20
N HIS A 11 6.78 -16.68 10.21
CA HIS A 11 6.38 -16.60 11.61
C HIS A 11 7.15 -15.51 12.40
N PRO A 12 6.64 -14.26 12.45
CA PRO A 12 7.32 -13.13 13.10
C PRO A 12 7.51 -13.30 14.62
N GLU A 13 6.69 -14.12 15.27
CA GLU A 13 6.82 -14.46 16.70
C GLU A 13 8.04 -15.36 17.00
N ALA A 14 8.47 -16.20 16.04
CA ALA A 14 9.61 -17.10 16.23
C ALA A 14 10.96 -16.34 16.25
N ASN A 15 11.07 -15.27 15.45
CA ASN A 15 12.27 -14.43 15.37
C ASN A 15 12.52 -13.63 16.65
N LYS A 16 11.45 -13.24 17.36
CA LYS A 16 11.51 -12.54 18.64
C LYS A 16 12.07 -13.44 19.75
N LEU A 17 11.74 -14.73 19.70
CA LEU A 17 12.28 -15.74 20.62
C LEU A 17 13.76 -16.03 20.35
N TYR A 18 14.14 -16.14 19.07
CA TYR A 18 15.51 -16.44 18.66
C TYR A 18 16.48 -15.31 19.06
N LEU A 19 16.08 -14.05 18.88
CA LEU A 19 16.88 -12.89 19.28
C LEU A 19 17.06 -12.78 20.80
N LYS A 20 16.00 -13.09 21.57
CA LYS A 20 16.08 -13.20 23.04
C LYS A 20 17.05 -14.31 23.47
N PHE A 21 17.04 -15.44 22.79
CA PHE A 21 17.91 -16.58 23.10
C PHE A 21 19.39 -16.26 22.82
N ILE A 22 19.69 -15.60 21.70
CA ILE A 22 21.06 -15.16 21.36
C ILE A 22 21.56 -14.12 22.38
N CYS A 23 20.73 -13.13 22.74
CA CYS A 23 21.11 -12.14 23.76
C CYS A 23 21.34 -12.76 25.14
N MET A 24 20.53 -13.75 25.55
CA MET A 24 20.76 -14.48 26.80
C MET A 24 22.06 -15.32 26.76
N LEU A 25 22.36 -15.98 25.64
CA LEU A 25 23.59 -16.76 25.50
C LEU A 25 24.84 -15.88 25.58
N ILE A 26 24.77 -14.65 25.05
CA ILE A 26 25.86 -13.66 25.14
C ILE A 26 25.97 -13.10 26.57
N GLN A 27 24.86 -12.89 27.27
CA GLN A 27 24.88 -12.43 28.67
C GLN A 27 25.39 -13.50 29.64
N ASN A 28 25.12 -14.78 29.39
CA ASN A 28 25.48 -15.87 30.30
C ASN A 28 26.91 -16.39 30.09
N SER A 29 27.54 -16.12 28.94
CA SER A 29 28.95 -16.44 28.67
C SER A 29 29.93 -15.39 29.23
N GLY A 30 29.42 -14.28 29.78
CA GLY A 30 30.20 -13.18 30.38
C GLY A 30 30.63 -13.37 31.84
N LYS A 31 30.54 -14.57 32.40
CA LYS A 31 31.25 -14.90 33.65
C LYS A 31 32.58 -15.52 33.26
N ILE A 32 33.67 -14.87 33.65
CA ILE A 32 35.09 -15.22 33.39
C ILE A 32 35.68 -14.52 32.14
N PHE A 33 35.75 -13.20 32.12
CA PHE A 33 37.01 -12.47 31.86
C PHE A 33 36.81 -10.94 31.94
N VAL A 34 37.56 -10.33 32.86
CA VAL A 34 38.02 -8.94 32.87
C VAL A 34 36.96 -7.84 33.05
N MET A 35 37.00 -7.29 34.26
CA MET A 35 36.24 -6.15 34.73
C MET A 35 36.46 -4.88 33.89
N ALA A 36 35.35 -4.15 33.73
CA ALA A 36 35.23 -2.69 33.59
C ALA A 36 35.53 -2.01 32.25
N LYS A 37 36.30 -2.58 31.31
CA LYS A 37 36.48 -1.95 29.97
C LYS A 37 35.61 -2.55 28.85
N SER A 38 35.04 -3.74 29.04
CA SER A 38 34.25 -4.44 28.03
C SER A 38 32.76 -4.06 28.02
N LEU A 39 32.22 -3.50 29.11
CA LEU A 39 30.80 -3.17 29.21
C LEU A 39 30.37 -2.14 28.15
N ASN A 40 31.20 -1.11 27.94
CA ASN A 40 30.94 -0.07 26.94
C ASN A 40 31.07 -0.60 25.50
N LEU A 41 31.97 -1.57 25.27
CA LEU A 41 32.16 -2.18 23.95
C LEU A 41 30.97 -3.08 23.57
N THR A 42 30.48 -3.88 24.53
CA THR A 42 29.32 -4.76 24.31
C THR A 42 28.04 -3.98 24.07
N ILE A 43 27.82 -2.89 24.83
CA ILE A 43 26.67 -2.00 24.62
C ILE A 43 26.76 -1.33 23.24
N ALA A 44 27.94 -0.82 22.86
CA ALA A 44 28.14 -0.21 21.55
C ALA A 44 27.88 -1.20 20.39
N LEU A 45 28.36 -2.44 20.50
CA LEU A 45 28.12 -3.49 19.51
C LEU A 45 26.65 -3.89 19.41
N CYS A 46 25.94 -4.00 20.53
CA CYS A 46 24.50 -4.27 20.52
C CYS A 46 23.72 -3.12 19.89
N LEU A 47 24.06 -1.86 20.17
CA LEU A 47 23.41 -0.72 19.55
C LEU A 47 23.67 -0.65 18.04
N PHE A 48 24.90 -0.95 17.60
CA PHE A 48 25.24 -1.03 16.18
C PHE A 48 24.52 -2.18 15.47
N ALA A 49 24.36 -3.34 16.13
CA ALA A 49 23.60 -4.45 15.59
C ALA A 49 22.10 -4.11 15.49
N VAL A 50 21.53 -3.42 16.48
CA VAL A 50 20.13 -2.97 16.44
C VAL A 50 19.94 -1.95 15.33
N THR A 51 20.78 -0.93 15.19
CA THR A 51 20.66 0.05 14.09
C THR A 51 20.91 -0.58 12.72
N TYR A 52 21.86 -1.51 12.60
CA TYR A 52 22.11 -2.22 11.34
C TYR A 52 20.93 -3.12 10.94
N VAL A 53 20.37 -3.89 11.87
CA VAL A 53 19.15 -4.68 11.62
C VAL A 53 17.95 -3.77 11.34
N SER A 54 17.86 -2.61 12.00
CA SER A 54 16.80 -1.63 11.72
C SER A 54 16.91 -1.06 10.31
N MET A 55 18.12 -0.81 9.80
CA MET A 55 18.34 -0.35 8.43
C MET A 55 18.15 -1.45 7.38
N VAL A 56 18.58 -2.69 7.68
CA VAL A 56 18.40 -3.84 6.77
C VAL A 56 16.94 -4.32 6.73
N SER A 57 16.16 -4.11 7.79
CA SER A 57 14.71 -4.41 7.81
C SER A 57 13.86 -3.37 7.06
N VAL A 58 14.46 -2.30 6.54
CA VAL A 58 13.78 -1.28 5.71
C VAL A 58 14.00 -1.56 4.21
N SER A 59 14.56 -2.71 3.85
CA SER A 59 14.95 -3.02 2.46
C SER A 59 14.03 -3.96 1.68
N GLU A 60 12.82 -4.27 2.16
CA GLU A 60 11.82 -5.06 1.40
C GLU A 60 10.37 -4.56 1.60
N ALA A 61 10.20 -3.24 1.59
CA ALA A 61 8.92 -2.63 1.27
C ALA A 61 9.18 -1.43 0.39
N ALA A 62 9.73 -1.67 -0.82
CA ALA A 62 9.40 -0.74 -1.89
C ALA A 62 7.86 -0.69 -1.90
N PRO A 63 7.22 0.48 -1.71
CA PRO A 63 5.78 0.54 -1.86
C PRO A 63 5.51 0.05 -3.28
N LEU A 64 4.90 -1.12 -3.41
CA LEU A 64 4.26 -1.53 -4.66
C LEU A 64 3.25 -0.40 -4.90
N MET A 65 3.63 0.55 -5.75
CA MET A 65 2.80 1.69 -6.10
C MET A 65 1.50 1.10 -6.63
N SER A 66 0.37 1.54 -6.07
CA SER A 66 -0.92 1.03 -6.47
C SER A 66 -1.22 1.44 -7.92
N ILE A 67 -2.15 0.76 -8.59
CA ILE A 67 -2.62 1.15 -9.93
C ILE A 67 -2.99 2.63 -9.94
N ASN A 68 -3.71 3.07 -8.91
CA ASN A 68 -4.08 4.46 -8.73
C ASN A 68 -2.87 5.40 -8.68
N ASP A 69 -1.78 5.04 -8.00
CA ASP A 69 -0.59 5.88 -7.90
C ASP A 69 0.12 6.04 -9.24
N HIS A 70 0.17 4.96 -10.05
CA HIS A 70 0.72 5.01 -11.40
C HIS A 70 -0.13 5.90 -12.32
N LEU A 71 -1.46 5.74 -12.30
CA LEU A 71 -2.36 6.56 -13.10
C LEU A 71 -2.36 8.03 -12.65
N LEU A 72 -2.29 8.31 -11.35
CA LEU A 72 -2.31 9.67 -10.80
C LEU A 72 -1.10 10.50 -11.26
N LYS A 73 0.07 9.87 -11.44
CA LYS A 73 1.27 10.56 -11.95
C LYS A 73 1.09 11.11 -13.36
N ASN A 74 0.21 10.50 -14.16
CA ASN A 74 -0.09 10.94 -15.53
C ASN A 74 -1.09 12.11 -15.58
N CYS A 75 -1.69 12.52 -14.46
CA CYS A 75 -2.71 13.56 -14.48
C CYS A 75 -2.19 14.92 -14.97
N LEU A 76 -0.91 15.24 -14.72
CA LEU A 76 -0.33 16.48 -15.23
C LEU A 76 -0.30 16.48 -16.76
N SER A 77 0.23 15.42 -17.36
CA SER A 77 0.25 15.21 -18.82
C SER A 77 -1.17 15.17 -19.38
N TYR A 78 -2.09 14.44 -18.72
CA TYR A 78 -3.50 14.38 -19.11
C TYR A 78 -4.17 15.75 -19.21
N PHE A 79 -3.97 16.62 -18.22
CA PHE A 79 -4.49 17.97 -18.30
C PHE A 79 -3.77 18.86 -19.31
N ALA A 80 -2.48 18.63 -19.56
CA ALA A 80 -1.72 19.36 -20.55
C ALA A 80 -2.25 19.08 -21.95
N GLU A 81 -2.38 17.81 -22.33
CA GLU A 81 -2.84 17.37 -23.66
C GLU A 81 -4.30 17.76 -23.91
N MET A 82 -5.20 17.49 -22.94
CA MET A 82 -6.61 17.92 -23.05
C MET A 82 -6.76 19.43 -23.28
N ARG A 83 -5.87 20.23 -22.67
CA ARG A 83 -5.86 21.69 -22.84
C ARG A 83 -5.25 22.12 -24.17
N GLU A 84 -4.22 21.42 -24.64
CA GLU A 84 -3.55 21.70 -25.92
C GLU A 84 -4.47 21.41 -27.11
N GLU A 85 -5.14 20.27 -27.10
CA GLU A 85 -6.15 19.89 -28.09
C GLU A 85 -7.47 20.69 -27.95
N GLY A 86 -7.61 21.44 -26.86
CA GLY A 86 -8.79 22.27 -26.60
C GLY A 86 -10.08 21.46 -26.40
N THR A 87 -9.95 20.19 -26.00
CA THR A 87 -11.06 19.27 -25.78
C THR A 87 -11.36 19.09 -24.28
N THR A 88 -12.62 18.82 -23.97
CA THR A 88 -13.06 18.37 -22.63
C THR A 88 -13.37 16.88 -22.61
N VAL A 89 -13.26 16.22 -23.77
CA VAL A 89 -13.54 14.80 -23.96
C VAL A 89 -12.23 14.11 -24.28
N CYS A 90 -11.88 13.10 -23.48
CA CYS A 90 -10.77 12.22 -23.76
C CYS A 90 -11.17 11.20 -24.84
N ASP A 91 -10.27 10.96 -25.77
CA ASP A 91 -10.26 9.83 -26.70
C ASP A 91 -8.91 9.11 -26.64
N SER A 92 -8.76 8.04 -27.41
CA SER A 92 -7.54 7.24 -27.42
C SER A 92 -6.31 8.03 -27.89
N GLU A 93 -6.48 9.03 -28.75
CA GLU A 93 -5.37 9.85 -29.24
C GLU A 93 -4.79 10.70 -28.10
N ILE A 94 -5.64 11.26 -27.24
CA ILE A 94 -5.20 11.95 -26.01
C ILE A 94 -4.41 10.98 -25.11
N ILE A 95 -4.84 9.73 -24.96
CA ILE A 95 -4.14 8.76 -24.10
C ILE A 95 -2.74 8.45 -24.62
N ASP A 96 -2.58 8.29 -25.94
CA ASP A 96 -1.28 8.09 -26.57
C ASP A 96 -0.37 9.32 -26.34
N GLN A 97 -0.89 10.53 -26.56
CA GLN A 97 -0.15 11.78 -26.33
C GLN A 97 0.26 11.95 -24.85
N VAL A 98 -0.60 11.55 -23.92
CA VAL A 98 -0.31 11.59 -22.48
C VAL A 98 0.87 10.69 -22.13
N HIS A 99 0.96 9.53 -22.77
CA HIS A 99 2.07 8.60 -22.63
C HIS A 99 3.38 9.22 -23.11
N ASP A 100 3.39 9.74 -24.34
CA ASP A 100 4.56 10.39 -24.94
C ASP A 100 5.05 11.56 -24.06
N HIS A 101 4.12 12.39 -23.58
CA HIS A 101 4.43 13.53 -22.72
C HIS A 101 4.96 13.10 -21.35
N ALA A 102 4.39 12.05 -20.74
CA ALA A 102 4.85 11.53 -19.45
C ALA A 102 6.26 10.92 -19.53
N GLU A 103 6.57 10.24 -20.64
CA GLU A 103 7.91 9.73 -20.93
C GLU A 103 8.93 10.85 -21.08
N GLU A 104 8.60 11.93 -21.81
CA GLU A 104 9.47 13.08 -21.99
C GLU A 104 9.83 13.74 -20.65
N LEU A 105 8.86 13.84 -19.74
CA LEU A 105 9.06 14.44 -18.42
C LEU A 105 9.91 13.59 -17.47
N ASN A 106 10.13 12.30 -17.78
CA ASN A 106 10.99 11.37 -17.05
C ASN A 106 10.77 11.40 -15.52
N PHE A 107 9.53 11.22 -15.10
CA PHE A 107 9.17 11.28 -13.68
C PHE A 107 9.78 10.09 -12.89
N PRO A 108 10.31 10.31 -11.68
CA PRO A 108 10.85 9.23 -10.87
C PRO A 108 9.76 8.19 -10.50
N GLY A 109 10.02 6.94 -10.87
CA GLY A 109 9.10 5.82 -10.66
C GLY A 109 7.85 5.89 -11.53
N TYR A 110 7.88 6.61 -12.64
CA TYR A 110 6.99 6.37 -13.76
C TYR A 110 7.47 5.13 -14.52
N ASP A 111 6.50 4.36 -15.02
CA ASP A 111 6.72 3.13 -15.77
C ASP A 111 5.60 3.10 -16.82
N GLY A 112 5.95 3.38 -18.08
CA GLY A 112 5.01 3.51 -19.19
C GLY A 112 4.29 2.19 -19.46
N ASP A 113 5.05 1.10 -19.60
CA ASP A 113 4.52 -0.24 -19.82
C ASP A 113 3.48 -0.62 -18.75
N LEU A 114 3.73 -0.31 -17.47
CA LEU A 114 2.75 -0.57 -16.40
C LEU A 114 1.48 0.28 -16.52
N VAL A 115 1.60 1.53 -16.95
CA VAL A 115 0.44 2.41 -17.14
C VAL A 115 -0.41 1.90 -18.30
N GLU A 116 0.21 1.52 -19.41
CA GLU A 116 -0.45 0.92 -20.57
C GLU A 116 -1.18 -0.38 -20.17
N ASP A 117 -0.50 -1.28 -19.46
CA ASP A 117 -1.08 -2.51 -18.91
C ASP A 117 -2.32 -2.23 -18.04
N PHE A 118 -2.33 -1.14 -17.26
CA PHE A 118 -3.46 -0.78 -16.42
C PHE A 118 -4.61 -0.16 -17.22
N LEU A 119 -4.32 0.62 -18.26
CA LEU A 119 -5.34 1.18 -19.16
C LEU A 119 -5.97 0.07 -20.01
N ASP A 120 -5.19 -0.90 -20.47
CA ASP A 120 -5.70 -2.12 -21.12
C ASP A 120 -6.58 -2.94 -20.17
N LEU A 121 -6.17 -3.07 -18.92
CA LEU A 121 -7.00 -3.69 -17.90
C LEU A 121 -8.32 -2.92 -17.69
N ALA A 122 -8.33 -1.60 -17.86
CA ALA A 122 -9.54 -0.79 -17.84
C ALA A 122 -10.42 -1.04 -19.08
N ASN A 123 -9.82 -1.17 -20.27
CA ASN A 123 -10.54 -1.52 -21.51
C ASN A 123 -11.28 -2.86 -21.38
N ASP A 124 -10.65 -3.83 -20.72
CA ASP A 124 -11.22 -5.15 -20.41
C ASP A 124 -12.23 -5.16 -19.24
N GLY A 125 -12.39 -4.04 -18.52
CA GLY A 125 -13.27 -3.95 -17.36
C GLY A 125 -12.72 -4.63 -16.10
N GLY A 126 -11.41 -4.77 -15.99
CA GLY A 126 -10.71 -5.31 -14.82
C GLY A 126 -10.49 -4.30 -13.68
N LEU A 127 -10.69 -3.01 -13.96
CA LEU A 127 -10.60 -1.92 -12.99
C LEU A 127 -11.98 -1.55 -12.42
N CYS A 128 -11.98 -1.12 -11.16
CA CYS A 128 -13.16 -0.67 -10.45
C CYS A 128 -12.83 0.55 -9.57
N TYR A 129 -13.87 1.25 -9.13
CA TYR A 129 -13.81 2.22 -8.04
C TYR A 129 -14.96 1.99 -7.06
N LEU A 130 -14.82 2.55 -5.85
CA LEU A 130 -15.85 2.53 -4.82
C LEU A 130 -16.60 3.85 -4.77
N GLU A 131 -17.93 3.75 -4.67
CA GLU A 131 -18.82 4.86 -4.38
C GLU A 131 -19.74 4.48 -3.22
N GLY A 132 -19.38 4.92 -2.01
CA GLY A 132 -19.96 4.40 -0.78
C GLY A 132 -19.66 2.91 -0.60
N SER A 133 -20.70 2.08 -0.57
CA SER A 133 -20.59 0.61 -0.52
C SER A 133 -20.73 -0.07 -1.89
N THR A 134 -20.96 0.71 -2.94
CA THR A 134 -21.17 0.20 -4.30
C THR A 134 -19.84 0.14 -5.04
N ILE A 135 -19.64 -0.94 -5.79
CA ILE A 135 -18.49 -1.12 -6.68
C ILE A 135 -18.95 -0.87 -8.10
N ASN A 136 -18.28 0.08 -8.74
CA ASN A 136 -18.52 0.44 -10.12
C ASN A 136 -17.34 -0.02 -10.97
N VAL A 137 -17.63 -0.74 -12.05
CA VAL A 137 -16.63 -1.18 -13.02
C VAL A 137 -16.24 0.01 -13.88
N VAL A 138 -14.94 0.21 -14.05
CA VAL A 138 -14.37 1.20 -14.97
C VAL A 138 -14.15 0.50 -16.31
N LYS A 139 -14.68 1.08 -17.38
CA LYS A 139 -14.49 0.56 -18.74
C LYS A 139 -13.96 1.66 -19.65
N GLY A 140 -12.78 1.44 -20.21
CA GLY A 140 -12.08 2.40 -21.05
C GLY A 140 -10.91 3.07 -20.34
N ASP A 141 -9.82 3.23 -21.06
CA ASP A 141 -8.65 4.06 -20.75
C ASP A 141 -9.03 5.49 -20.31
N CYS A 142 -9.80 6.22 -21.13
CA CYS A 142 -10.26 7.57 -20.84
C CYS A 142 -11.18 7.63 -19.62
N ALA A 143 -11.99 6.59 -19.39
CA ALA A 143 -12.82 6.51 -18.19
C ALA A 143 -11.94 6.35 -16.94
N ALA A 144 -10.89 5.52 -17.00
CA ALA A 144 -9.95 5.36 -15.92
C ALA A 144 -9.19 6.65 -15.62
N MET A 145 -8.60 7.28 -16.64
CA MET A 145 -7.87 8.54 -16.49
C MET A 145 -8.79 9.67 -16.02
N GLY A 146 -9.99 9.79 -16.58
CA GLY A 146 -10.96 10.81 -16.17
C GLY A 146 -11.40 10.68 -14.70
N LEU A 147 -11.50 9.46 -14.18
CA LEU A 147 -11.84 9.21 -12.77
C LEU A 147 -10.67 9.51 -11.83
N VAL A 148 -9.46 9.06 -12.18
CA VAL A 148 -8.26 9.28 -11.35
C VAL A 148 -7.86 10.75 -11.35
N CYS A 149 -7.96 11.41 -12.51
CA CYS A 149 -7.57 12.80 -12.71
C CYS A 149 -8.73 13.79 -12.54
N GLN A 150 -9.80 13.43 -11.84
CA GLN A 150 -10.89 14.37 -11.60
C GLN A 150 -10.42 15.48 -10.63
N ALA A 151 -10.48 16.74 -11.05
CA ALA A 151 -9.87 17.86 -10.31
C ALA A 151 -10.44 18.11 -8.90
N PHE A 152 -11.72 17.81 -8.68
CA PHE A 152 -12.40 18.10 -7.40
C PHE A 152 -12.63 16.86 -6.53
N GLU A 153 -12.76 15.69 -7.15
CA GLU A 153 -13.10 14.46 -6.43
C GLU A 153 -12.49 13.23 -7.13
N PRO A 154 -11.14 13.13 -7.13
CA PRO A 154 -10.47 12.00 -7.78
C PRO A 154 -10.90 10.69 -7.13
N LYS A 155 -11.21 9.69 -7.95
CA LYS A 155 -11.61 8.36 -7.48
C LYS A 155 -10.40 7.45 -7.43
N VAL A 156 -10.34 6.63 -6.38
CA VAL A 156 -9.33 5.59 -6.27
C VAL A 156 -9.75 4.42 -7.17
N VAL A 157 -8.99 4.23 -8.26
CA VAL A 157 -9.21 3.13 -9.21
C VAL A 157 -8.20 2.01 -8.92
N ASP A 158 -8.70 0.79 -8.76
CA ASP A 158 -7.87 -0.40 -8.52
C ASP A 158 -8.56 -1.64 -9.12
N ARG A 159 -7.90 -2.79 -9.07
CA ARG A 159 -8.50 -4.08 -9.43
C ARG A 159 -9.79 -4.30 -8.64
N CYS A 160 -10.80 -4.81 -9.32
CA CYS A 160 -12.10 -5.08 -8.70
C CYS A 160 -12.03 -6.06 -7.50
N GLY A 161 -11.10 -7.02 -7.51
CA GLY A 161 -10.95 -8.02 -6.45
C GLY A 161 -10.64 -7.42 -5.07
N PRO A 162 -9.53 -6.66 -4.93
CA PRO A 162 -9.22 -5.91 -3.72
C PRO A 162 -10.36 -5.00 -3.23
N LEU A 163 -10.98 -4.23 -4.13
CA LEU A 163 -12.07 -3.30 -3.77
C LEU A 163 -13.34 -4.02 -3.29
N ARG A 164 -13.64 -5.22 -3.83
CA ARG A 164 -14.72 -6.09 -3.32
C ARG A 164 -14.56 -6.45 -1.86
N LYS A 165 -13.33 -6.75 -1.43
CA LYS A 165 -13.04 -7.07 -0.03
C LYS A 165 -13.23 -5.87 0.88
N GLN A 166 -12.89 -4.67 0.41
CA GLN A 166 -13.07 -3.43 1.16
C GLN A 166 -14.55 -3.07 1.30
N ALA A 167 -15.36 -3.13 0.22
CA ALA A 167 -16.80 -2.85 0.28
C ALA A 167 -17.53 -3.72 1.31
N SER A 168 -17.20 -5.02 1.36
CA SER A 168 -17.83 -5.95 2.32
C SER A 168 -17.51 -5.62 3.79
N ALA A 169 -16.37 -4.97 4.07
CA ALA A 169 -15.98 -4.55 5.41
C ALA A 169 -16.73 -3.30 5.91
N ILE A 170 -17.37 -2.54 5.01
CA ILE A 170 -18.10 -1.30 5.33
C ILE A 170 -19.57 -1.59 5.68
N THR A 171 -19.98 -2.86 5.69
CA THR A 171 -21.33 -3.26 6.10
C THR A 171 -21.60 -2.77 7.53
N PRO A 172 -22.62 -1.93 7.77
CA PRO A 172 -22.90 -1.42 9.11
C PRO A 172 -23.20 -2.59 10.05
N SER A 173 -22.56 -2.60 11.23
CA SER A 173 -22.88 -3.53 12.31
C SER A 173 -24.40 -3.55 12.52
N PRO A 174 -25.03 -4.74 12.71
CA PRO A 174 -26.43 -4.79 13.04
C PRO A 174 -26.64 -3.98 14.33
N VAL A 175 -27.45 -2.93 14.23
CA VAL A 175 -27.94 -2.20 15.40
C VAL A 175 -28.62 -3.24 16.27
N THR A 176 -28.00 -3.56 17.40
CA THR A 176 -28.65 -4.37 18.43
C THR A 176 -29.78 -3.50 18.97
N GLU A 177 -31.02 -3.79 18.56
CA GLU A 177 -32.21 -3.21 19.17
C GLU A 177 -32.12 -3.46 20.68
N ALA A 178 -31.91 -2.38 21.44
CA ALA A 178 -32.08 -2.43 22.88
C ALA A 178 -33.57 -2.78 23.15
N PRO A 179 -33.88 -3.76 24.01
CA PRO A 179 -35.26 -4.08 24.35
C PRO A 179 -35.95 -2.83 24.88
N MET A 180 -37.02 -2.39 24.21
CA MET A 180 -37.91 -1.37 24.75
C MET A 180 -38.58 -1.91 26.02
N THR A 181 -38.14 -1.43 27.18
CA THR A 181 -38.84 -1.61 28.45
C THR A 181 -40.20 -0.92 28.34
N GLN A 182 -41.28 -1.71 28.27
CA GLN A 182 -42.65 -1.20 28.35
C GLN A 182 -42.87 -0.46 29.69
N PRO A 183 -43.55 0.71 29.68
CA PRO A 183 -43.92 1.38 30.91
C PRO A 183 -45.08 0.63 31.59
N ALA A 184 -44.89 0.28 32.85
CA ALA A 184 -45.93 -0.31 33.69
C ALA A 184 -47.06 0.70 33.92
N THR A 185 -48.28 0.32 33.55
CA THR A 185 -49.50 1.05 33.87
C THR A 185 -49.74 0.99 35.38
N VAL A 186 -49.64 2.13 36.05
CA VAL A 186 -50.07 2.30 37.44
C VAL A 186 -51.52 2.77 37.41
N ASN A 187 -52.46 1.91 37.80
CA ASN A 187 -53.83 2.30 38.10
C ASN A 187 -53.88 2.93 39.50
N ILE A 188 -54.40 4.16 39.59
CA ILE A 188 -54.92 4.77 40.82
C ILE A 188 -56.34 5.27 40.50
#